data_AF-A0A7W7D2L7-F1
#
_entry.id   AF-A0A7W7D2L7-F1
#
_cell.length_a   1.000
_cell.length_b   1.000
_cell.length_c   1.000
_cell.angle_alpha   90.00
_cell.angle_beta   90.00
_cell.angle_gamma   90.00
#
_symmetry.space_group_name_H-M   'P 1'
#
loop_
_entity.id
_entity.type
_entity.pdbx_description
1 polymer ?
#
loop_
_entity_poly.entity_id
_entity_poly.type
_entity_poly.pdbx_seq_one_letter_code
_entity_poly.pdbx_strand_id
1 'polypeptide(L)'
;MITTKACTQIAAGALATAAVLAPTAAQAAGPSPYAQAAAAVKVDGTLDHGKNIVSVSRASAGRYCVRVGSDIDLSKEVVHITLWNSLGTTHGAYLPHPLCGSQPNTILVAFNTAAGAAADAAFYLSIP
;
A
#
# COMPACT_ATOMS: atom_id res chain seq x y z
N MET A 1 -12.24 -45.81 -47.76
CA MET A 1 -11.42 -46.89 -47.17
C MET A 1 -9.96 -46.49 -47.24
N ILE A 2 -9.34 -46.21 -46.09
CA ILE A 2 -8.00 -46.62 -45.62
C ILE A 2 -7.83 -45.98 -44.23
N THR A 3 -7.19 -46.73 -43.35
CA THR A 3 -7.38 -46.79 -41.90
C THR A 3 -6.09 -46.34 -41.19
N THR A 4 -6.25 -45.64 -40.05
CA THR A 4 -5.34 -45.53 -38.86
C THR A 4 -3.87 -45.11 -39.00
N LYS A 5 -3.46 -44.12 -38.19
CA LYS A 5 -2.68 -44.34 -36.95
C LYS A 5 -2.56 -43.05 -36.11
N ALA A 6 -2.88 -43.18 -34.82
CA ALA A 6 -2.67 -42.18 -33.79
C ALA A 6 -1.18 -42.07 -33.41
N CYS A 7 -0.75 -40.89 -32.95
CA CYS A 7 0.30 -40.82 -31.93
C CYS A 7 0.10 -39.59 -31.02
N THR A 8 -0.23 -39.92 -29.79
CA THR A 8 -0.43 -39.12 -28.59
C THR A 8 0.76 -38.21 -28.28
N GLN A 9 0.52 -36.94 -28.01
CA GLN A 9 1.45 -36.06 -27.30
C GLN A 9 0.71 -35.49 -26.08
N ILE A 10 1.06 -36.02 -24.91
CA ILE A 10 0.64 -35.51 -23.60
C ILE A 10 1.53 -34.29 -23.34
N ALA A 11 0.98 -33.08 -23.46
CA ALA A 11 1.61 -31.88 -22.94
C ALA A 11 1.15 -31.70 -21.48
N ALA A 12 1.98 -32.16 -20.56
CA ALA A 12 1.88 -31.88 -19.14
C ALA A 12 2.50 -30.51 -18.82
N GLY A 13 1.89 -29.78 -17.87
CA GLY A 13 2.49 -28.64 -17.18
C GLY A 13 2.07 -27.28 -17.74
N ALA A 14 1.62 -26.29 -16.97
CA ALA A 14 1.63 -26.11 -15.53
C ALA A 14 0.39 -25.30 -15.12
N LEU A 15 -0.30 -25.74 -14.07
CA LEU A 15 -1.30 -24.92 -13.39
C LEU A 15 -0.54 -23.81 -12.64
N ALA A 16 -0.48 -22.62 -13.21
CA ALA A 16 -0.02 -21.43 -12.51
C ALA A 16 -1.08 -21.09 -11.45
N THR A 17 -0.85 -21.53 -10.21
CA THR A 17 -1.61 -21.10 -9.04
C THR A 17 -1.32 -19.62 -8.81
N ALA A 18 -2.24 -18.75 -9.21
CA ALA A 18 -2.21 -17.35 -8.82
C ALA A 18 -2.43 -17.27 -7.30
N ALA A 19 -1.36 -16.99 -6.55
CA ALA A 19 -1.45 -16.67 -5.14
C ALA A 19 -2.17 -15.32 -5.01
N VAL A 20 -3.45 -15.36 -4.63
CA VAL A 20 -4.19 -14.16 -4.23
C VAL A 20 -3.59 -13.71 -2.90
N LEU A 21 -2.78 -12.66 -2.93
CA LEU A 21 -2.34 -11.96 -1.72
C LEU A 21 -3.59 -11.36 -1.08
N ALA A 22 -4.11 -12.04 -0.06
CA ALA A 22 -5.14 -11.48 0.79
C ALA A 22 -4.57 -10.22 1.47
N PRO A 23 -5.28 -9.08 1.45
CA PRO A 23 -4.83 -7.92 2.18
C PRO A 23 -4.76 -8.30 3.67
N THR A 24 -3.56 -8.19 4.25
CA THR A 24 -3.39 -8.26 5.70
C THR A 24 -4.15 -7.08 6.31
N ALA A 25 -5.32 -7.37 6.89
CA ALA A 25 -6.06 -6.41 7.68
C ALA A 25 -5.18 -6.01 8.86
N ALA A 26 -4.70 -4.77 8.83
CA ALA A 26 -3.74 -4.30 9.81
C ALA A 26 -4.49 -3.52 10.90
N GLN A 27 -5.03 -4.25 11.88
CA GLN A 27 -5.51 -3.67 13.13
C GLN A 27 -4.35 -3.63 14.12
N ALA A 28 -3.66 -2.51 14.21
CA ALA A 28 -2.53 -2.41 15.12
C ALA A 28 -2.69 -1.24 16.07
N ALA A 29 -3.67 -1.28 16.98
CA ALA A 29 -4.01 -0.19 17.88
C ALA A 29 -2.80 0.33 18.70
N GLY A 30 -2.09 1.32 18.15
CA GLY A 30 -1.00 2.03 18.81
C GLY A 30 -1.53 3.23 19.61
N PRO A 31 -0.89 3.60 20.72
CA PRO A 31 -1.32 4.74 21.54
C PRO A 31 -1.03 6.06 20.82
N SER A 32 -2.03 6.57 20.10
CA SER A 32 -2.10 7.98 19.70
C SER A 32 -3.41 8.55 20.22
N PRO A 33 -3.45 9.01 21.49
CA PRO A 33 -4.71 9.41 22.14
C PRO A 33 -5.35 10.61 21.45
N TYR A 34 -4.53 11.51 20.90
CA TYR A 34 -5.00 12.74 20.28
C TYR A 34 -5.19 12.64 18.77
N ALA A 35 -4.57 11.69 18.06
CA ALA A 35 -4.76 11.57 16.62
C ALA A 35 -6.04 10.80 16.30
N GLN A 36 -6.85 11.30 15.37
CA GLN A 36 -7.93 10.50 14.78
C GLN A 36 -7.41 9.23 14.10
N ALA A 37 -6.26 9.32 13.41
CA ALA A 37 -5.60 8.18 12.79
C ALA A 37 -4.07 8.28 12.89
N ALA A 38 -3.40 7.14 12.98
CA ALA A 38 -1.94 7.11 12.96
C ALA A 38 -1.45 5.80 12.34
N ALA A 39 -0.33 5.84 11.63
CA ALA A 39 0.31 4.67 11.06
C ALA A 39 1.83 4.76 11.19
N ALA A 40 2.46 3.62 11.42
CA ALA A 40 3.88 3.39 11.32
C ALA A 40 4.06 2.34 10.23
N VAL A 41 4.62 2.74 9.09
CA VAL A 41 4.68 1.91 7.88
C VAL A 41 6.15 1.63 7.55
N LYS A 42 6.47 0.35 7.35
CA LYS A 42 7.81 -0.10 6.98
C LYS A 42 8.08 0.16 5.50
N VAL A 43 9.36 0.08 5.12
CA VAL A 43 9.83 0.32 3.74
C VAL A 43 9.16 -0.57 2.69
N ASP A 44 8.78 -1.78 3.05
CA ASP A 44 8.09 -2.73 2.17
C ASP A 44 6.58 -2.47 2.03
N GLY A 45 6.04 -1.50 2.79
CA GLY A 45 4.62 -1.15 2.80
C GLY A 45 3.79 -1.94 3.79
N THR A 46 4.41 -2.70 4.69
CA THR A 46 3.71 -3.33 5.81
C THR A 46 3.40 -2.32 6.91
N LEU A 47 2.20 -2.41 7.50
CA LEU A 47 1.85 -1.63 8.70
C LEU A 47 2.51 -2.30 9.92
N ASP A 48 3.39 -1.59 10.60
CA ASP A 48 3.98 -2.03 11.86
C ASP A 48 3.00 -1.84 13.01
N HIS A 49 2.53 -0.61 13.19
CA HIS A 49 1.45 -0.27 14.12
C HIS A 49 0.62 0.93 13.64
N GLY A 50 -0.65 1.05 14.06
CA GLY A 50 -1.53 2.15 13.67
C GLY A 50 -2.94 2.18 14.29
N LYS A 51 -3.45 3.39 14.50
CA LYS A 51 -4.82 3.68 14.95
C LYS A 51 -5.69 4.06 13.76
N ASN A 52 -6.89 3.47 13.67
CA ASN A 52 -7.88 3.74 12.61
C ASN A 52 -7.33 3.61 11.19
N ILE A 53 -6.40 2.68 11.00
CA ILE A 53 -5.91 2.23 9.70
C ILE A 53 -6.61 0.93 9.35
N VAL A 54 -7.20 0.86 8.16
CA VAL A 54 -7.87 -0.33 7.63
C VAL A 54 -6.85 -1.22 6.92
N SER A 55 -5.99 -0.62 6.09
CA SER A 55 -4.98 -1.35 5.33
C SER A 55 -3.89 -0.42 4.82
N VAL A 56 -2.71 -0.99 4.61
CA VAL A 56 -1.61 -0.35 3.86
C VAL A 56 -1.18 -1.29 2.74
N SER A 57 -0.87 -0.73 1.58
CA SER A 57 -0.33 -1.48 0.45
C SER A 57 0.71 -0.66 -0.31
N ARG A 58 1.76 -1.32 -0.79
CA ARG A 58 2.74 -0.71 -1.70
C ARG A 58 2.26 -0.89 -3.14
N ALA A 59 1.87 0.20 -3.78
CA ALA A 59 1.38 0.19 -5.16
C ALA A 59 2.55 0.07 -6.17
N SER A 60 3.65 0.75 -5.89
CA SER A 60 4.91 0.69 -6.64
C SER A 60 6.06 1.21 -5.78
N ALA A 61 7.28 1.25 -6.32
CA ALA A 61 8.42 1.87 -5.63
C ALA A 61 8.08 3.29 -5.17
N GLY A 62 8.30 3.57 -3.88
CA GLY A 62 8.04 4.85 -3.23
C GLY A 62 6.58 5.29 -3.23
N ARG A 63 5.61 4.40 -3.48
CA ARG A 63 4.18 4.72 -3.55
C ARG A 63 3.38 3.78 -2.66
N TYR A 64 2.79 4.34 -1.62
CA TYR A 64 2.06 3.58 -0.60
C TYR A 64 0.63 4.10 -0.51
N CYS A 65 -0.33 3.19 -0.58
CA CYS A 65 -1.74 3.48 -0.37
C CYS A 65 -2.11 3.12 1.06
N VAL A 66 -2.49 4.13 1.85
CA VAL A 66 -2.97 3.98 3.21
C VAL A 66 -4.48 4.20 3.19
N ARG A 67 -5.25 3.22 3.66
CA ARG A 67 -6.70 3.33 3.83
C ARG A 67 -7.02 3.54 5.30
N VAL A 68 -7.71 4.62 5.61
CA VAL A 68 -8.16 4.95 6.98
C VAL A 68 -9.59 4.48 7.21
N GLY A 69 -10.03 4.48 8.47
CA GLY A 69 -11.41 4.22 8.85
C GLY A 69 -12.41 5.08 8.08
N SER A 70 -13.58 4.53 7.77
CA SER A 70 -14.62 5.25 7.01
C SER A 70 -15.29 6.39 7.80
N ASP A 71 -15.05 6.44 9.11
CA ASP A 71 -15.46 7.50 10.02
C ASP A 71 -14.60 8.77 9.91
N ILE A 72 -13.45 8.70 9.24
CA ILE A 72 -12.56 9.84 9.02
C ILE A 72 -12.81 10.44 7.63
N ASP A 73 -13.24 11.70 7.60
CA ASP A 73 -13.46 12.47 6.37
C ASP A 73 -12.17 13.18 5.94
N LEU A 74 -11.35 12.49 5.15
CA LEU A 74 -10.05 12.99 4.68
C LEU A 74 -10.10 14.33 3.93
N SER A 75 -11.27 14.78 3.47
CA SER A 75 -11.41 16.10 2.83
C SER A 75 -11.30 17.28 3.80
N LYS A 76 -11.43 17.01 5.11
CA LYS A 76 -11.37 18.01 6.18
C LYS A 76 -10.14 17.88 7.07
N GLU A 77 -9.30 16.89 6.78
CA GLU A 77 -8.20 16.50 7.64
C GLU A 77 -6.86 16.99 7.13
N VAL A 78 -5.93 17.20 8.07
CA VAL A 78 -4.54 17.50 7.77
C VAL A 78 -3.71 16.23 7.93
N VAL A 79 -3.05 15.82 6.85
CA VAL A 79 -2.19 14.63 6.85
C VAL A 79 -0.75 15.04 7.09
N HIS A 80 -0.14 14.52 8.15
CA HIS A 80 1.30 14.65 8.38
C HIS A 80 2.02 13.35 8.06
N ILE A 81 3.17 13.48 7.41
CA ILE A 81 4.07 12.36 7.11
C ILE A 81 5.45 12.70 7.68
N THR A 82 6.06 11.75 8.37
CA THR A 82 7.41 11.89 8.90
C THR A 82 8.21 10.66 8.54
N LEU A 83 9.37 10.82 7.89
CA LEU A 83 10.23 9.68 7.56
C LEU A 83 10.92 9.16 8.83
N TRP A 84 11.18 7.86 8.89
CA TRP A 84 11.89 7.27 10.04
C TRP A 84 13.38 7.66 10.08
N ASN A 85 14.09 7.47 8.96
CA ASN A 85 15.55 7.60 8.90
C ASN A 85 16.08 7.84 7.48
N SER A 86 15.31 8.55 6.64
CA SER A 86 15.70 8.82 5.25
C SER A 86 16.10 10.29 5.05
N LEU A 87 17.36 10.51 4.69
CA LEU A 87 17.92 11.83 4.38
C LEU A 87 17.85 12.07 2.87
N GLY A 88 17.56 13.32 2.47
CA GLY A 88 17.52 13.70 1.05
C GLY A 88 16.35 13.11 0.27
N THR A 89 15.31 12.63 0.95
CA THR A 89 14.06 12.15 0.33
C THR A 89 12.98 13.21 0.51
N THR A 90 12.31 13.53 -0.60
CA THR A 90 11.11 14.36 -0.63
C THR A 90 9.88 13.48 -0.51
N HIS A 91 8.80 14.00 0.08
CA HIS A 91 7.57 13.25 0.26
C HIS A 91 6.33 14.12 0.07
N GLY A 92 5.20 13.47 -0.21
CA GLY A 92 3.90 14.12 -0.30
C GLY A 92 2.75 13.16 -0.04
N ALA A 93 1.61 13.72 0.37
CA ALA A 93 0.33 13.03 0.49
C ALA A 93 -0.61 13.52 -0.61
N TYR A 94 -1.37 12.61 -1.23
CA TYR A 94 -2.35 12.93 -2.27
C TYR A 94 -3.68 12.23 -1.97
N LEU A 95 -4.77 13.00 -2.01
CA LEU A 95 -6.09 12.56 -1.58
C LEU A 95 -7.19 13.16 -2.48
N PRO A 96 -8.10 12.32 -3.04
CA PRO A 96 -7.91 10.91 -3.37
C PRO A 96 -6.94 10.75 -4.57
N HIS A 97 -6.42 9.54 -4.81
CA HIS A 97 -5.48 9.30 -5.92
C HIS A 97 -5.80 8.01 -6.72
N PRO A 98 -5.69 8.01 -8.07
CA PRO A 98 -5.99 6.85 -8.92
C PRO A 98 -5.18 5.58 -8.60
N LEU A 99 -3.91 5.72 -8.20
CA LEU A 99 -3.09 4.58 -7.75
C LEU A 99 -3.68 3.85 -6.54
N CYS A 100 -4.52 4.51 -5.75
CA CYS A 100 -5.21 3.94 -4.60
C CYS A 100 -6.70 3.66 -4.90
N GLY A 101 -7.07 3.58 -6.18
CA GLY A 101 -8.44 3.32 -6.62
C GLY A 101 -9.39 4.51 -6.45
N SER A 102 -8.86 5.72 -6.23
CA SER A 102 -9.63 6.96 -6.03
C SER A 102 -10.70 6.87 -4.92
N GLN A 103 -10.45 6.05 -3.88
CA GLN A 103 -11.38 5.94 -2.76
C GLN A 103 -11.25 7.15 -1.83
N PRO A 104 -12.38 7.68 -1.30
CA PRO A 104 -12.36 8.89 -0.47
C PRO A 104 -11.61 8.72 0.85
N ASN A 105 -11.47 7.49 1.34
CA ASN A 105 -10.73 7.17 2.57
C ASN A 105 -9.32 6.63 2.29
N THR A 106 -8.71 6.98 1.15
CA THR A 106 -7.34 6.57 0.80
C THR A 106 -6.40 7.74 0.62
N ILE A 107 -5.17 7.53 1.08
CA ILE A 107 -4.05 8.46 1.00
C ILE A 107 -2.98 7.78 0.16
N LEU A 108 -2.58 8.42 -0.95
CA LEU A 108 -1.31 8.06 -1.58
C LEU A 108 -0.19 8.82 -0.85
N VAL A 109 0.73 8.07 -0.25
CA VAL A 109 1.99 8.58 0.25
C VAL A 109 3.07 8.30 -0.80
N ALA A 110 3.73 9.35 -1.25
CA ALA A 110 4.76 9.27 -2.29
C ALA A 110 6.10 9.77 -1.77
N PHE A 111 7.18 9.06 -2.12
CA PHE A 111 8.56 9.42 -1.81
C PHE A 111 9.42 9.47 -3.07
N ASN A 112 10.32 10.46 -3.14
CA ASN A 112 11.32 10.55 -4.20
C ASN A 112 12.68 10.96 -3.63
N THR A 113 13.77 10.49 -4.22
CA THR A 113 15.11 11.00 -3.94
C THR A 113 15.21 12.48 -4.29
N ALA A 114 16.28 13.16 -3.83
CA ALA A 114 16.58 14.54 -4.22
C ALA A 114 16.71 14.73 -5.74
N ALA A 115 17.05 13.67 -6.49
CA ALA A 115 17.12 13.67 -7.95
C ALA A 115 15.76 13.42 -8.63
N GLY A 116 14.67 13.27 -7.86
CA GLY A 116 13.31 13.05 -8.36
C GLY A 116 12.95 11.60 -8.67
N ALA A 117 13.86 10.64 -8.45
CA ALA A 117 13.57 9.22 -8.67
C ALA A 117 12.69 8.66 -7.54
N ALA A 118 11.71 7.82 -7.85
CA ALA A 118 10.92 7.16 -6.82
C ALA A 118 11.80 6.27 -5.93
N ALA A 119 11.62 6.37 -4.61
CA ALA A 119 12.41 5.62 -3.64
C ALA A 119 11.53 5.14 -2.49
N ASP A 120 11.70 3.89 -2.07
CA ASP A 120 10.99 3.35 -0.92
C ASP A 120 11.52 3.98 0.38
N ALA A 121 10.61 4.23 1.33
CA ALA A 121 10.95 4.76 2.64
C ALA A 121 9.96 4.27 3.69
N ALA A 122 10.45 4.04 4.91
CA ALA A 122 9.60 3.86 6.07
C ALA A 122 9.14 5.22 6.61
N PHE A 123 7.90 5.29 7.10
CA PHE A 123 7.31 6.55 7.52
C PHE A 123 6.26 6.38 8.63
N TYR A 124 6.09 7.45 9.39
CA TYR A 124 4.92 7.68 10.22
C TYR A 124 3.93 8.53 9.45
N LEU A 125 2.64 8.25 9.64
CA LEU A 125 1.52 9.06 9.20
C LEU A 125 0.65 9.40 10.40
N SER A 126 0.18 10.63 10.50
CA SER A 126 -0.79 11.02 11.51
C SER A 126 -1.84 11.97 10.95
N ILE A 127 -3.06 11.78 11.41
CA ILE A 127 -4.21 12.67 11.25
C ILE A 127 -4.61 13.09 12.66
N PRO A 128 -4.42 14.36 13.04
CA PRO A 128 -4.67 14.85 14.40
C PRO A 128 -6.16 14.80 14.79
#